data_AF-A0A225V6J1-F1
#
_entry.id   AF-A0A225V6J1-F1
#
_cell.length_a   1.000
_cell.length_b   1.000
_cell.length_c   1.000
_cell.angle_alpha   90.00
_cell.angle_beta   90.00
_cell.angle_gamma   90.00
#
_symmetry.space_group_name_H-M   'P 1'
#
loop_
_entity.id
_entity.type
_entity.pdbx_description
1 polymer ?
#
loop_
_entity_poly.entity_id
_entity_poly.type
_entity_poly.pdbx_seq_one_letter_code
_entity_poly.pdbx_strand_id
1 'polypeptide(L)'
;LVMVCSIPGDNHLRFFQLARRQVMLDEASGNRAVQFSVVAADSKANTRNRAAEESASNIEWIHEGGHSIKFTEVDQGTVDIEYNHWAICESELHAQHLYIRWAHYVTTCFWSQRILTPKLIRST
;
A
#
# COMPACT_ATOMS: atom_id res chain seq x y z
N LEU A 1 6.32 9.71 4.23
CA LEU A 1 6.57 9.15 5.57
C LEU A 1 7.08 7.73 5.40
N VAL A 2 8.20 7.37 6.03
CA VAL A 2 8.69 5.98 6.09
C VAL A 2 8.44 5.47 7.50
N MET A 3 7.73 4.35 7.64
CA MET A 3 7.44 3.70 8.93
C MET A 3 7.98 2.28 8.90
N VAL A 4 8.37 1.73 10.05
CA VAL A 4 8.65 0.29 10.17
C VAL A 4 7.34 -0.40 10.54
N CYS A 5 6.94 -1.38 9.73
CA CYS A 5 5.76 -2.19 9.97
C CYS A 5 6.17 -3.61 10.34
N SER A 6 5.41 -4.24 11.22
CA SER A 6 5.61 -5.64 11.62
C SER A 6 4.30 -6.42 11.54
N ILE A 7 4.35 -7.59 10.90
CA ILE A 7 3.25 -8.55 10.89
C ILE A 7 3.67 -9.69 11.84
N PRO A 8 2.95 -9.93 12.93
CA PRO A 8 3.29 -10.97 13.88
C PRO A 8 3.03 -12.37 13.30
N GLY A 9 3.87 -13.32 13.69
CA GLY A 9 3.84 -14.73 13.28
C GLY A 9 4.99 -15.49 13.94
N ASP A 10 5.15 -16.78 13.61
CA ASP A 10 6.29 -17.59 14.10
C ASP A 10 7.63 -16.96 13.72
N ASN A 11 7.70 -16.43 12.50
CA ASN A 11 8.65 -15.39 12.09
C ASN A 11 7.89 -14.06 11.94
N HIS A 12 8.38 -13.02 12.60
CA HIS A 12 7.85 -11.67 12.44
C HIS A 12 8.32 -11.09 11.11
N LEU A 13 7.39 -10.86 10.19
CA LEU A 13 7.71 -10.15 8.96
C LEU A 13 7.85 -8.66 9.27
N ARG A 14 8.93 -8.03 8.82
CA ARG A 14 9.15 -6.58 8.93
C ARG A 14 9.41 -5.95 7.59
N PHE A 15 8.91 -4.73 7.41
CA PHE A 15 9.19 -3.94 6.21
C PHE A 15 9.17 -2.45 6.51
N PHE A 16 9.96 -1.71 5.74
CA PHE A 16 9.83 -0.26 5.71
C PHE A 16 8.67 0.10 4.79
N GLN A 17 7.64 0.73 5.32
CA GLN A 17 6.51 1.18 4.57
C GLN A 17 6.71 2.64 4.13
N LEU A 18 6.77 2.88 2.82
CA LEU A 18 6.68 4.24 2.27
C LEU A 18 5.28 4.47 1.73
N ALA A 19 4.55 5.40 2.35
CA ALA A 19 3.26 5.86 1.86
C ALA A 19 3.42 7.15 1.03
N ARG A 20 2.79 7.18 -0.14
CA ARG A 20 2.77 8.32 -1.06
C ARG A 20 1.33 8.62 -1.49
N ARG A 21 1.02 9.91 -1.62
CA ARG A 21 -0.18 10.43 -2.28
C ARG A 21 0.25 11.20 -3.52
N GLN A 22 -0.41 10.95 -4.64
CA GLN A 22 -0.19 11.67 -5.89
C GLN A 22 -1.52 12.19 -6.39
N VAL A 23 -1.57 13.46 -6.79
CA VAL A 23 -2.70 14.06 -7.51
C VAL A 23 -2.27 14.20 -8.96
N MET A 24 -3.12 13.74 -9.85
CA MET A 24 -2.91 13.76 -11.29
C MET A 24 -4.08 14.50 -11.93
N LEU A 25 -3.78 15.24 -12.99
CA LEU A 25 -4.78 15.85 -13.86
C LEU A 25 -4.54 15.29 -15.26
N ASP A 26 -5.56 14.69 -15.84
CA ASP A 26 -5.53 14.31 -17.24
C ASP A 26 -5.77 15.58 -18.07
N GLU A 27 -4.78 15.99 -18.86
CA GLU A 27 -4.85 17.20 -19.67
C GLU A 27 -5.82 17.07 -20.85
N ALA A 28 -6.10 15.85 -21.31
CA ALA A 28 -7.00 15.60 -22.44
C ALA A 28 -8.47 15.52 -22.01
N SER A 29 -8.76 14.82 -20.90
CA SER A 29 -10.13 14.69 -20.39
C SER A 29 -10.51 15.77 -19.37
N GLY A 30 -9.52 16.47 -18.78
CA GLY A 30 -9.71 17.40 -17.66
C GLY A 30 -10.00 16.69 -16.33
N ASN A 31 -10.01 15.35 -16.31
CA ASN A 31 -10.38 14.57 -15.13
C ASN A 31 -9.24 14.55 -14.11
N ARG A 32 -9.61 14.68 -12.83
CA ARG A 32 -8.65 14.56 -11.73
C ARG A 32 -8.59 13.12 -11.25
N ALA A 33 -7.39 12.68 -10.93
CA ALA A 33 -7.16 11.44 -10.24
C ALA A 33 -6.34 11.64 -8.97
N VAL A 34 -6.60 10.84 -7.96
CA VAL A 34 -5.75 10.74 -6.77
C VAL A 34 -5.34 9.30 -6.58
N GLN A 35 -4.03 9.07 -6.48
CA GLN A 35 -3.46 7.76 -6.20
C GLN A 35 -2.82 7.76 -4.82
N PHE A 36 -3.12 6.73 -4.04
CA PHE A 36 -2.44 6.41 -2.81
C PHE A 36 -1.65 5.14 -3.05
N SER A 37 -0.35 5.17 -2.77
CA SER A 37 0.51 4.00 -2.86
C SER A 37 1.25 3.77 -1.55
N VAL A 38 1.46 2.50 -1.25
CA VAL A 38 2.17 2.02 -0.08
C VAL A 38 3.10 0.93 -0.56
N VAL A 39 4.40 1.11 -0.40
CA VAL A 39 5.40 0.15 -0.88
C VAL A 39 6.33 -0.28 0.23
N ALA A 40 6.75 -1.54 0.20
CA ALA A 40 7.93 -2.01 0.91
C ALA A 40 9.14 -1.30 0.29
N ALA A 41 9.72 -0.37 1.03
CA ALA A 41 10.81 0.45 0.59
C ALA A 41 12.14 -0.23 0.92
N ASP A 42 12.87 -0.63 -0.12
CA ASP A 42 14.26 -1.04 0.04
C ASP A 42 15.22 0.05 -0.41
N SER A 43 16.23 0.33 0.40
CA SER A 43 17.29 1.29 0.06
C SER A 43 18.57 0.97 0.83
N LYS A 44 19.71 1.43 0.31
CA LYS A 44 21.01 1.28 1.01
C LYS A 44 21.01 1.92 2.40
N ALA A 45 20.21 2.98 2.59
CA ALA A 45 20.04 3.61 3.90
C ALA A 45 19.31 2.69 4.89
N ASN A 46 18.35 1.90 4.40
CA ASN A 46 17.57 0.95 5.20
C ASN A 46 18.41 -0.27 5.64
N THR A 47 19.43 -0.66 4.87
CA THR A 47 20.34 -1.76 5.24
C THR A 47 21.01 -1.54 6.59
N ARG A 48 21.45 -0.32 6.90
CA ARG A 48 22.06 -0.03 8.20
C ARG A 48 21.06 -0.14 9.36
N ASN A 49 19.81 0.26 9.14
CA ASN A 49 18.75 0.12 10.15
C ASN A 49 18.43 -1.36 10.41
N ARG A 50 18.41 -2.20 9.37
CA ARG A 50 18.21 -3.65 9.52
C ARG A 50 19.37 -4.30 10.28
N ALA A 51 20.60 -3.93 9.97
CA ALA A 51 21.79 -4.44 10.64
C ALA A 51 21.79 -4.13 12.16
N ALA A 52 21.22 -3.00 12.57
CA ALA A 52 21.04 -2.69 13.99
C ALA A 52 20.04 -3.61 14.71
N GLU A 53 19.16 -4.30 13.97
CA GLU A 53 18.17 -5.25 14.48
C GLU A 53 18.57 -6.72 14.29
N GLU A 54 19.76 -7.02 13.73
CA GLU A 54 20.25 -8.38 13.44
C GLU A 54 20.31 -9.30 14.68
N SER A 55 20.24 -8.77 15.89
CA SER A 55 20.21 -9.55 17.13
C SER A 55 18.88 -10.27 17.40
N ALA A 56 17.81 -9.97 16.67
CA ALA A 56 16.51 -10.61 16.83
C ALA A 56 16.36 -11.79 15.86
N SER A 57 16.46 -13.01 16.38
CA SER A 57 16.50 -14.27 15.60
C SER A 57 15.20 -14.66 14.91
N ASN A 58 14.12 -13.91 15.10
CA ASN A 58 12.78 -14.22 14.59
C ASN A 58 12.21 -13.11 13.69
N ILE A 59 13.05 -12.24 13.14
CA ILE A 59 12.63 -11.19 12.20
C ILE A 59 13.05 -11.56 10.78
N GLU A 60 12.09 -11.53 9.87
CA GLU A 60 12.32 -11.67 8.43
C GLU A 60 11.95 -10.38 7.71
N TRP A 61 12.90 -9.83 6.93
CA TRP A 61 12.71 -8.56 6.25
C TRP A 61 12.10 -8.76 4.86
N ILE A 62 10.98 -8.10 4.60
CA ILE A 62 10.39 -8.01 3.26
C ILE A 62 11.02 -6.80 2.55
N HIS A 63 11.55 -7.06 1.36
CA HIS A 63 12.24 -6.07 0.53
C HIS A 63 11.36 -5.52 -0.59
N GLU A 64 10.35 -6.28 -1.00
CA GLU A 64 9.52 -5.97 -2.15
C GLU A 64 8.05 -6.25 -1.87
N GLY A 65 7.20 -5.50 -2.55
CA GLY A 65 5.76 -5.58 -2.42
C GLY A 65 5.15 -4.23 -2.14
N GLY A 66 3.83 -4.16 -2.24
CA GLY A 66 3.11 -2.93 -2.05
C GLY A 66 1.74 -2.97 -2.67
N HIS A 67 1.01 -1.89 -2.46
CA HIS A 67 -0.27 -1.70 -3.10
C HIS A 67 -0.47 -0.24 -3.49
N SER A 68 -1.34 -0.03 -4.45
CA SER A 68 -1.85 1.28 -4.78
C SER A 68 -3.33 1.25 -5.09
N ILE A 69 -4.00 2.34 -4.76
CA ILE A 69 -5.38 2.58 -5.16
C ILE A 69 -5.45 3.95 -5.81
N LYS A 70 -6.08 4.01 -6.98
CA LYS A 70 -6.29 5.22 -7.75
C LYS A 70 -7.78 5.46 -7.89
N PHE A 71 -8.19 6.68 -7.60
CA PHE A 71 -9.53 7.18 -7.82
C PHE A 71 -9.48 8.18 -8.95
N THR A 72 -10.30 8.01 -9.98
CA THR A 72 -10.37 8.91 -11.14
C THR A 72 -11.79 9.46 -11.26
N GLU A 73 -11.96 10.78 -11.32
CA GLU A 73 -13.25 11.39 -11.64
C GLU A 73 -13.64 11.00 -13.07
N VAL A 74 -14.86 10.52 -13.27
CA VAL A 74 -15.38 10.18 -14.61
C VAL A 74 -16.49 11.14 -15.03
N ASP A 75 -17.49 11.34 -14.17
CA ASP A 75 -18.61 12.27 -14.38
C ASP A 75 -19.17 12.82 -13.05
N GLN A 76 -20.31 13.52 -13.10
CA GLN A 76 -21.01 14.01 -11.90
C GLN A 76 -21.65 12.86 -11.11
N GLY A 77 -20.82 12.15 -10.35
CA GLY A 77 -21.26 11.13 -9.41
C GLY A 77 -20.50 9.82 -9.51
N THR A 78 -19.77 9.60 -10.60
CA THR A 78 -19.01 8.37 -10.82
C THR A 78 -17.52 8.60 -10.63
N VAL A 79 -16.90 7.68 -9.88
CA VAL A 79 -15.45 7.58 -9.70
C VAL A 79 -15.04 6.20 -10.16
N ASP A 80 -14.07 6.15 -11.07
CA ASP A 80 -13.40 4.90 -11.44
C ASP A 80 -12.30 4.58 -10.42
N ILE A 81 -12.16 3.30 -10.10
CA ILE A 81 -11.31 2.85 -9.01
C ILE A 81 -10.43 1.70 -9.47
N GLU A 82 -9.14 1.98 -9.55
CA GLU A 82 -8.13 1.00 -9.90
C GLU A 82 -7.35 0.62 -8.64
N TYR A 83 -7.25 -0.67 -8.38
CA TYR A 83 -6.46 -1.19 -7.27
C TYR A 83 -5.42 -2.18 -7.77
N ASN A 84 -4.17 -1.96 -7.40
CA ASN A 84 -3.05 -2.84 -7.70
C ASN A 84 -2.38 -3.29 -6.40
N HIS A 85 -2.03 -4.57 -6.33
CA HIS A 85 -1.25 -5.14 -5.23
C HIS A 85 -0.29 -6.16 -5.80
N TRP A 86 0.94 -6.11 -5.31
CA TRP A 86 1.97 -7.08 -5.62
C TRP A 86 2.73 -7.43 -4.35
N ALA A 87 3.16 -8.67 -4.25
CA ALA A 87 4.00 -9.17 -3.20
C ALA A 87 4.82 -10.34 -3.75
N ILE A 88 6.01 -10.56 -3.21
CA ILE A 88 6.72 -11.82 -3.44
C ILE A 88 5.96 -12.90 -2.66
N CYS A 89 5.56 -13.96 -3.35
CA CYS A 89 4.87 -15.09 -2.77
C CYS A 89 5.77 -16.31 -2.85
N GLU A 90 5.87 -17.08 -1.78
CA GLU A 90 6.70 -18.30 -1.73
C GLU A 90 6.03 -19.48 -2.44
N SER A 91 4.71 -19.44 -2.54
CA SER A 91 3.89 -20.47 -3.19
C SER A 91 2.55 -19.90 -3.65
N GLU A 92 1.84 -20.65 -4.49
CA GLU A 92 0.48 -20.31 -4.91
C GLU A 92 -0.49 -20.25 -3.71
N LEU A 93 -0.37 -21.17 -2.76
CA LEU A 93 -1.18 -21.17 -1.55
C LEU A 93 -0.93 -19.93 -0.69
N HIS A 94 0.32 -19.48 -0.62
CA HIS A 94 0.68 -18.22 0.05
C HIS A 94 0.05 -17.03 -0.70
N ALA A 95 0.12 -17.00 -2.03
CA ALA A 95 -0.50 -15.96 -2.85
C ALA A 95 -2.03 -15.88 -2.63
N GLN A 96 -2.72 -17.02 -2.59
CA GLN A 96 -4.17 -17.08 -2.34
C GLN A 96 -4.54 -16.55 -0.95
N HIS A 97 -3.77 -16.90 0.08
CA HIS A 97 -3.99 -16.36 1.43
C HIS A 97 -3.76 -14.85 1.51
N LEU A 98 -2.70 -14.35 0.86
CA LEU A 98 -2.44 -12.91 0.79
C LEU A 98 -3.55 -12.18 0.06
N TYR A 99 -4.10 -12.76 -1.02
CA TYR A 99 -5.23 -12.22 -1.75
C TYR A 99 -6.49 -12.11 -0.88
N ILE A 100 -6.82 -13.13 -0.08
CA ILE A 100 -7.98 -13.07 0.83
C ILE A 100 -7.80 -12.01 1.91
N ARG A 101 -6.62 -11.96 2.55
CA ARG A 101 -6.30 -10.93 3.55
C ARG A 101 -6.36 -9.52 2.96
N TRP A 102 -5.91 -9.39 1.72
CA TRP A 102 -6.02 -8.16 0.96
C TRP A 102 -7.47 -7.75 0.72
N ALA A 103 -8.30 -8.66 0.20
CA ALA A 103 -9.70 -8.39 -0.08
C ALA A 103 -10.42 -7.92 1.19
N HIS A 104 -10.12 -8.54 2.34
CA HIS A 104 -10.56 -8.06 3.64
C HIS A 104 -10.04 -6.65 3.95
N TYR A 105 -8.74 -6.37 3.87
CA TYR A 105 -8.21 -5.03 4.16
C TYR A 105 -8.86 -3.92 3.32
N VAL A 106 -9.01 -4.14 2.01
CA VAL A 106 -9.67 -3.19 1.12
C VAL A 106 -11.14 -3.04 1.52
N THR A 107 -11.88 -4.14 1.66
CA THR A 107 -13.31 -4.15 2.03
C THR A 107 -13.59 -3.50 3.39
N THR A 108 -12.79 -3.80 4.43
CA THR A 108 -13.09 -3.41 5.81
C THR A 108 -12.43 -2.11 6.25
N CYS A 109 -11.17 -1.86 5.86
CA CYS A 109 -10.38 -0.76 6.43
C CYS A 109 -10.31 0.45 5.50
N PHE A 110 -10.11 0.22 4.20
CA PHE A 110 -9.83 1.32 3.28
C PHE A 110 -11.10 2.03 2.81
N TRP A 111 -12.16 1.29 2.46
CA TRP A 111 -13.41 1.89 2.02
C TRP A 111 -14.16 2.60 3.14
N SER A 112 -14.27 1.97 4.32
CA SER A 112 -15.02 2.52 5.45
C SER A 112 -14.42 3.82 5.97
N GLN A 113 -13.08 3.94 5.99
CA GLN A 113 -12.41 5.11 6.56
C GLN A 113 -12.17 6.25 5.57
N ARG A 114 -12.00 5.96 4.26
CA ARG A 114 -11.65 7.01 3.27
C ARG A 114 -12.82 7.52 2.45
N ILE A 115 -13.77 6.69 1.99
CA ILE A 115 -14.93 7.16 1.18
C ILE A 115 -15.78 8.19 1.97
N LEU A 116 -15.81 8.09 3.29
CA LEU A 116 -16.51 9.05 4.14
C LEU A 116 -15.84 10.43 4.23
N THR A 117 -14.69 10.66 3.57
CA THR A 117 -14.08 11.98 3.51
C THR A 117 -14.66 12.75 2.33
N PRO A 118 -15.49 13.80 2.54
CA PRO A 118 -16.19 14.51 1.45
C PRO A 118 -15.27 15.29 0.51
N LYS A 119 -13.95 15.21 0.71
CA LYS A 119 -12.91 16.01 0.06
C LYS A 119 -11.74 15.16 -0.47
N LEU A 120 -11.93 13.85 -0.67
CA LEU A 120 -10.89 12.93 -1.16
C LEU A 120 -10.09 13.46 -2.38
N ILE A 121 -10.78 14.20 -3.26
CA ILE A 121 -10.23 14.75 -4.51
C ILE A 121 -10.08 16.29 -4.47
N ARG A 122 -10.59 16.98 -3.44
CA ARG A 122 -10.43 18.44 -3.33
C ARG A 122 -9.04 18.80 -2.81
N SER A 123 -8.29 19.51 -3.65
CA SER A 123 -7.15 20.33 -3.25
C SER A 123 -7.68 21.51 -2.43
N THR A 124 -7.26 21.58 -1.18
CA THR A 124 -7.12 22.84 -0.42
C THR A 124 -5.75 22.81 0.19
#